data_AF-A0A661VJ36-F1
#
_entry.id   AF-A0A661VJ36-F1
#
_cell.length_a   1.000
_cell.length_b   1.000
_cell.length_c   1.000
_cell.angle_alpha   90.00
_cell.angle_beta   90.00
_cell.angle_gamma   90.00
#
_symmetry.space_group_name_H-M   'P 1'
#
loop_
_entity.id
_entity.type
_entity.pdbx_description
1 polymer ?
#
loop_
_entity_poly.entity_id
_entity_poly.type
_entity_poly.pdbx_seq_one_letter_code
_entity_poly.pdbx_strand_id
1 'polypeptide(L)'
;MDSELVLGSARLGRLIVVEENAVAGGVGGRVLQLLAESGTTSVKAVCLGLPDQFIPHGPQALLRSLCGLDAEGIAQKARASFPELERSGRRAKRGVKLGGLE
;
A
#
# COMPACT_ATOMS: atom_id res chain seq x y z
N MET A 1 6.45 12.80 12.64
CA MET A 1 5.46 11.78 12.17
C MET A 1 4.32 11.79 13.16
N ASP A 2 3.08 11.79 12.69
CA ASP A 2 1.90 11.66 13.56
C ASP A 2 1.70 10.20 13.94
N SER A 3 2.20 9.83 15.12
CA SER A 3 2.19 8.44 15.59
C SER A 3 0.78 7.95 15.91
N GLU A 4 -0.10 8.83 16.41
CA GLU A 4 -1.46 8.46 16.78
C GLU A 4 -2.26 8.04 15.54
N LEU A 5 -2.18 8.83 14.47
CA LEU A 5 -2.85 8.53 13.20
C LEU A 5 -2.34 7.22 12.58
N VAL A 6 -1.03 6.98 12.62
CA VAL A 6 -0.42 5.74 12.07
C VAL A 6 -0.90 4.51 12.85
N LEU A 7 -0.86 4.56 14.19
CA LEU A 7 -1.31 3.46 15.03
C LEU A 7 -2.82 3.24 14.93
N GLY A 8 -3.61 4.32 14.82
CA GLY A 8 -5.04 4.24 14.53
C GLY A 8 -5.33 3.55 13.21
N SER A 9 -4.61 3.92 12.15
CA SER A 9 -4.75 3.33 10.81
C SER A 9 -4.34 1.86 10.77
N ALA A 10 -3.32 1.47 11.55
CA ALA A 10 -2.86 0.08 11.64
C ALA A 10 -3.95 -0.88 12.16
N ARG A 11 -4.94 -0.38 12.91
CA ARG A 11 -6.09 -1.16 13.38
C ARG A 11 -6.98 -1.68 12.24
N LEU A 12 -6.87 -1.11 11.04
CA LEU A 12 -7.55 -1.58 9.83
C LEU A 12 -6.94 -2.88 9.27
N GLY A 13 -5.82 -3.34 9.85
CA GLY A 13 -5.18 -4.62 9.56
C GLY A 13 -4.26 -4.61 8.33
N ARG A 14 -4.30 -3.55 7.51
CA ARG A 14 -3.49 -3.40 6.29
C ARG A 14 -3.04 -1.96 6.15
N LEU A 15 -1.77 -1.77 5.81
CA LEU A 15 -1.16 -0.45 5.62
C LEU A 15 -0.21 -0.48 4.42
N ILE A 16 -0.31 0.52 3.56
CA ILE A 16 0.72 0.81 2.54
C ILE A 16 1.28 2.19 2.84
N VAL A 17 2.59 2.28 3.01
CA VAL A 17 3.30 3.55 3.06
C VAL A 17 3.87 3.81 1.67
N VAL A 18 3.44 4.91 1.06
CA VAL A 18 3.94 5.35 -0.26
C VAL A 18 4.82 6.57 -0.04
N GLU A 19 6.04 6.54 -0.57
CA GLU A 19 7.00 7.63 -0.44
C GLU A 19 7.78 7.86 -1.74
N GLU A 20 7.99 9.12 -2.14
CA GLU A 20 8.91 9.47 -3.23
C GLU A 20 10.34 9.64 -2.69
N ASN A 21 10.79 8.61 -1.95
CA ASN A 21 12.10 8.52 -1.33
C ASN A 21 12.58 7.06 -1.36
N ALA A 22 13.87 6.82 -1.14
CA ALA A 22 14.36 5.47 -0.92
C ALA A 22 13.61 4.80 0.25
N VAL A 23 13.18 3.56 0.06
CA VAL A 23 12.52 2.78 1.12
C VAL A 23 13.48 2.53 2.30
N ALA A 24 14.75 2.31 2.00
CA ALA A 24 15.80 2.15 3.00
C ALA A 24 16.00 3.48 3.75
N GLY A 25 15.75 3.48 5.07
CA GLY A 25 15.90 4.66 5.92
C GLY A 25 14.82 5.74 5.73
N GLY A 26 13.83 5.51 4.86
CA GLY A 26 12.73 6.43 4.59
C GLY A 26 11.64 6.47 5.67
N VAL A 27 10.55 7.15 5.32
CA VAL A 27 9.31 7.21 6.12
C VAL A 27 8.75 5.82 6.33
N GLY A 28 8.79 4.95 5.32
CA GLY A 28 8.36 3.56 5.44
C GLY A 28 9.06 2.82 6.58
N GLY A 29 10.39 2.96 6.68
CA GLY A 29 11.17 2.38 7.77
C GLY A 29 10.77 2.93 9.15
N ARG A 30 10.50 4.23 9.26
CA ARG A 30 10.06 4.86 10.52
C ARG A 30 8.66 4.41 10.94
N VAL A 31 7.75 4.23 10.00
CA VAL A 31 6.42 3.66 10.27
C VAL A 31 6.53 2.23 10.76
N LEU A 32 7.32 1.39 10.08
CA LEU A 32 7.54 0.00 10.51
C LEU A 32 8.20 -0.08 11.90
N GLN A 33 9.15 0.81 12.19
CA GLN A 33 9.77 0.92 13.50
C GLN A 33 8.73 1.29 14.58
N LEU A 34 7.90 2.30 14.34
CA LEU A 34 6.83 2.69 15.27
C LEU A 34 5.83 1.54 15.53
N LEU A 35 5.45 0.80 14.49
CA LEU A 35 4.56 -0.36 14.64
C LEU A 35 5.20 -1.44 15.51
N ALA A 36 6.50 -1.70 15.35
CA ALA A 36 7.24 -2.63 16.17
C ALA A 36 7.37 -2.17 17.64
N GLU A 37 7.77 -0.92 17.87
CA GLU A 37 7.94 -0.33 19.21
C GLU A 37 6.62 -0.26 20.00
N SER A 38 5.49 -0.10 19.31
CA SER A 38 4.15 -0.10 19.91
C SER A 38 3.55 -1.49 20.14
N GLY A 39 4.24 -2.57 19.74
CA GLY A 39 3.71 -3.94 19.83
C GLY A 39 2.57 -4.23 18.85
N THR A 40 2.40 -3.41 17.80
CA THR A 40 1.33 -3.56 16.81
C THR A 40 1.69 -4.64 15.79
N THR A 41 1.29 -5.88 16.04
CA THR A 41 1.66 -7.05 15.22
C THR A 41 0.56 -7.57 14.29
N SER A 42 -0.68 -7.12 14.46
CA SER A 42 -1.85 -7.59 13.70
C SER A 42 -2.03 -6.92 12.33
N VAL A 43 -1.16 -5.96 11.98
CA VAL A 43 -1.20 -5.22 10.71
C VAL A 43 -0.23 -5.81 9.71
N LYS A 44 -0.69 -6.01 8.47
CA LYS A 44 0.20 -6.24 7.33
C LYS A 44 0.58 -4.90 6.71
N ALA A 45 1.78 -4.41 7.03
CA ALA A 45 2.33 -3.17 6.51
C ALA A 45 3.33 -3.42 5.38
N VAL A 46 3.25 -2.64 4.29
CA VAL A 46 4.21 -2.69 3.18
C VAL A 46 4.64 -1.28 2.79
N CYS A 47 5.87 -1.14 2.32
CA CYS A 47 6.41 0.12 1.82
C CYS A 47 6.51 0.08 0.29
N LEU A 48 6.22 1.21 -0.35
CA LEU A 48 6.40 1.46 -1.76
C LEU A 48 7.15 2.80 -1.89
N GLY A 49 8.33 2.76 -2.49
CA GLY A 49 9.16 3.93 -2.68
C GLY A 49 10.18 3.71 -3.78
N LEU A 50 11.17 4.59 -3.84
CA LEU A 50 12.23 4.50 -4.82
C LEU A 50 13.10 3.25 -4.57
N PRO A 51 13.51 2.54 -5.64
CA PRO A 51 14.45 1.44 -5.53
C PRO A 51 15.83 1.94 -5.07
N ASP A 52 16.63 1.03 -4.52
CA ASP A 52 18.01 1.31 -4.10
C ASP A 52 18.97 1.36 -5.32
N GLN A 53 18.70 2.32 -6.20
CA GLN A 53 19.48 2.59 -7.39
C GLN A 53 19.30 4.04 -7.81
N PHE A 54 20.24 4.56 -8.60
CA PHE A 54 20.15 5.89 -9.15
C PHE A 54 18.95 6.02 -10.11
N ILE A 55 18.15 7.07 -9.93
CA ILE A 55 17.05 7.41 -10.84
C ILE A 55 17.58 8.48 -11.82
N PRO A 56 17.53 8.23 -13.14
CA PRO A 56 18.03 9.17 -14.13
C PRO A 56 17.19 10.43 -14.20
N HIS A 57 17.76 11.48 -14.81
CA HIS A 57 17.01 12.70 -15.10
C HIS A 57 15.97 12.46 -16.19
N GLY A 58 14.79 13.06 -16.02
CA GLY A 58 13.69 12.95 -16.98
C GLY A 58 12.40 13.55 -16.44
N PRO A 59 11.30 13.47 -17.21
CA PRO A 59 10.00 13.93 -16.78
C PRO A 59 9.52 13.19 -15.53
N GLN A 60 9.12 13.91 -14.48
CA GLN A 60 8.71 13.32 -13.20
C GLN A 60 7.60 12.26 -13.34
N ALA A 61 6.60 12.51 -14.18
CA ALA A 61 5.51 11.57 -14.41
C ALA A 61 6.00 10.23 -14.96
N LEU A 62 6.95 10.27 -15.90
CA LEU A 62 7.58 9.06 -16.45
C LEU A 62 8.39 8.32 -15.37
N LEU A 63 9.21 9.04 -14.62
CA LEU A 63 10.05 8.43 -13.57
C LEU A 63 9.22 7.80 -12.45
N ARG A 64 8.13 8.45 -12.03
CA ARG A 64 7.17 7.90 -11.06
C ARG A 64 6.52 6.64 -11.59
N SER A 65 6.08 6.64 -12.85
CA SER A 65 5.48 5.46 -13.48
C SER A 65 6.46 4.28 -13.53
N LEU A 66 7.71 4.54 -13.94
CA LEU A 66 8.78 3.52 -13.94
C LEU A 66 9.07 2.97 -12.53
N CYS A 67 8.89 3.77 -11.48
CA CYS A 67 9.05 3.34 -10.09
C CYS A 67 7.75 2.78 -9.47
N GLY A 68 6.64 2.72 -10.22
CA GLY A 68 5.33 2.31 -9.72
C GLY A 68 4.70 3.27 -8.71
N LEU A 69 5.14 4.53 -8.69
CA LEU A 69 4.65 5.62 -7.82
C LEU A 69 3.53 6.44 -8.46
N ASP A 70 2.96 5.96 -9.56
CA ASP A 70 1.71 6.47 -10.11
C ASP A 70 0.50 5.70 -9.57
N ALA A 71 -0.70 6.16 -9.94
CA ALA A 71 -1.94 5.58 -9.44
C ALA A 71 -2.08 4.08 -9.80
N GLU A 72 -1.61 3.70 -10.99
CA GLU A 72 -1.67 2.31 -11.43
C GLU A 72 -0.70 1.44 -10.63
N GLY A 73 0.54 1.86 -10.49
CA GLY A 73 1.58 1.17 -9.72
C GLY A 73 1.20 0.99 -8.25
N ILE A 74 0.65 2.02 -7.61
CA ILE A 74 0.13 1.94 -6.22
C ILE A 74 -0.98 0.88 -6.14
N ALA A 75 -1.93 0.89 -7.08
CA ALA A 75 -3.03 -0.07 -7.09
C ALA A 75 -2.54 -1.51 -7.35
N GLN A 76 -1.56 -1.70 -8.24
CA GLN A 76 -0.93 -2.99 -8.50
C GLN A 76 -0.20 -3.50 -7.24
N LYS A 77 0.58 -2.64 -6.56
CA LYS A 77 1.24 -2.97 -5.30
C LYS A 77 0.23 -3.40 -4.24
N ALA A 78 -0.88 -2.69 -4.12
CA ALA A 78 -1.94 -3.03 -3.16
C ALA A 78 -2.53 -4.42 -3.44
N ARG A 79 -2.90 -4.71 -4.70
CA ARG A 79 -3.43 -6.02 -5.10
C ARG A 79 -2.44 -7.15 -4.86
N ALA A 80 -1.17 -6.95 -5.20
CA ALA A 80 -0.11 -7.94 -4.99
C ALA A 80 0.17 -8.17 -3.50
N SER A 81 0.11 -7.12 -2.68
CA SER A 81 0.37 -7.21 -1.24
C SER A 81 -0.81 -7.79 -0.46
N PHE A 82 -2.04 -7.64 -0.95
CA PHE A 82 -3.27 -8.06 -0.29
C PHE A 82 -4.18 -8.89 -1.23
N PRO A 83 -3.70 -10.04 -1.74
CA PRO A 83 -4.42 -10.84 -2.74
C PRO A 83 -5.76 -11.38 -2.23
N GLU A 84 -5.94 -11.46 -0.91
CA GLU A 84 -7.22 -11.84 -0.30
C GLU A 84 -8.35 -10.83 -0.56
N LEU A 85 -8.04 -9.56 -0.85
CA LEU A 85 -9.03 -8.54 -1.20
C LEU A 85 -9.72 -8.82 -2.55
N GLU A 86 -9.02 -9.45 -3.49
CA GLU A 86 -9.58 -9.86 -4.78
C GLU A 86 -10.65 -10.97 -4.62
N ARG A 87 -10.54 -11.78 -3.56
CA ARG A 87 -11.47 -12.87 -3.26
C ARG A 87 -12.75 -12.38 -2.60
N SER A 88 -12.68 -11.34 -1.76
CA SER A 88 -13.87 -10.77 -1.11
C SER A 88 -14.76 -10.03 -2.11
N GLY A 89 -14.17 -9.31 -3.07
CA GLY A 89 -14.90 -8.61 -4.14
C GLY A 89 -15.70 -9.54 -5.07
N ARG A 90 -15.19 -10.76 -5.34
CA ARG A 90 -15.93 -11.77 -6.12
C ARG A 90 -17.12 -12.36 -5.35
N ARG A 91 -17.04 -12.48 -4.03
CA ARG A 91 -18.14 -12.96 -3.18
C ARG A 91 -19.28 -11.93 -3.12
N ALA A 92 -18.94 -10.64 -3.01
CA ALA A 92 -19.91 -9.54 -3.07
C ALA A 92 -20.61 -9.47 -4.44
N LYS A 93 -19.88 -9.59 -5.55
CA LYS A 93 -20.46 -9.60 -6.91
C LYS A 93 -21.33 -10.84 -7.22
N ARG A 94 -21.11 -11.98 -6.56
CA ARG A 94 -21.97 -13.19 -6.68
C ARG A 94 -23.27 -13.08 -5.89
N GLY A 95 -23.32 -12.28 -4.82
CA GLY A 95 -24.53 -12.02 -4.04
C GLY A 95 -25.49 -11.04 -4.73
N VAL A 96 -24.99 -10.19 -5.63
CA VAL A 96 -25.78 -9.28 -6.49
C VAL A 96 -26.15 -10.00 -7.79
N LYS A 97 -26.81 -11.16 -7.67
CA LYS A 97 -27.60 -11.78 -8.74
C LYS A 97 -28.87 -12.34 -8.10
N LEU A 98 -29.78 -11.44 -7.73
CA LEU A 98 -31.13 -11.75 -7.32
C LEU A 98 -32.08 -10.91 -8.19
N GLY A 99 -32.94 -11.61 -8.94
CA GLY A 99 -34.17 -11.05 -9.51
C GLY A 99 -34.05 -10.35 -10.86
N GLY A 100 -33.73 -11.10 -11.90
CA GLY A 100 -34.18 -10.78 -13.27
C GLY A 100 -35.10 -11.90 -13.74
N LEU A 101 -36.31 -11.96 -13.17
CA LEU A 101 -37.45 -12.69 -13.73
C LEU A 101 -38.40 -11.61 -14.27
N GLU A 102 -38.83 -11.85 -15.52
CA GLU A 102 -39.74 -11.09 -16.38
C GLU A 102 -39.09 -10.00 -17.26
#